data_AF-A0A344TMC6-F1
#
_entry.id   AF-A0A344TMC6-F1
#
_cell.length_a   1.000
_cell.length_b   1.000
_cell.length_c   1.000
_cell.angle_alpha   90.00
_cell.angle_beta   90.00
_cell.angle_gamma   90.00
#
_symmetry.space_group_name_H-M   'P 1'
#
loop_
_entity.id
_entity.type
_entity.pdbx_description
1 polymer ?
#
loop_
_entity_poly.entity_id
_entity_poly.type
_entity_poly.pdbx_seq_one_letter_code
_entity_poly.pdbx_strand_id
1 'polypeptide(L)'
;MLENNTTMSNSVSFIYAPNIIVAPGTKYVDDFEDFQKRVLSLLADIMKANWTGLGIINLIGQTSNKKVIITPDPINGNACAEDRRNPSWGNAIEIPISVEYVKGTGKKSPGFMPDEIILHELIHAYFMHHGAKQDMALFVPPNFYYHTFGEFAAILLTNIYMSAKGRQVLRRDHTEGQLTGMCSHDEGFLILHADPNQFGYPYSQFPHEKLIWNLTEQAPELIFNYVRHENGVFNPVRYYLNTLPERRLRELRPRSGEVFHRTDELEGEAMKFLREAERVEKEGWTK
;
A
#
# COMPACT_ATOMS: atom_id res chain seq x y z
N MET A 1 -40.37 -16.60 26.87
CA MET A 1 -39.03 -16.23 26.37
C MET A 1 -39.24 -15.16 25.34
N LEU A 2 -38.84 -13.92 25.62
CA LEU A 2 -38.94 -12.81 24.68
C LEU A 2 -37.68 -12.82 23.82
N GLU A 3 -37.83 -13.10 22.53
CA GLU A 3 -36.77 -12.91 21.54
C GLU A 3 -36.51 -11.40 21.44
N ASN A 4 -35.37 -10.96 21.96
CA ASN A 4 -34.88 -9.61 21.71
C ASN A 4 -34.49 -9.54 20.22
N ASN A 5 -35.44 -9.09 19.40
CA ASN A 5 -35.19 -8.59 18.06
C ASN A 5 -34.38 -7.28 18.20
N THR A 6 -33.08 -7.44 18.42
CA THR A 6 -32.12 -6.34 18.34
C THR A 6 -32.12 -5.92 16.88
N THR A 7 -32.86 -4.86 16.56
CA THR A 7 -32.77 -4.21 15.24
C THR A 7 -31.30 -3.85 15.06
N MET A 8 -30.61 -4.58 14.16
CA MET A 8 -29.26 -4.21 13.76
C MET A 8 -29.34 -2.76 13.30
N SER A 9 -28.73 -1.87 14.08
CA SER A 9 -28.42 -0.51 13.65
C SER A 9 -27.91 -0.61 12.22
N ASN A 10 -28.54 0.09 11.28
CA ASN A 10 -28.09 0.13 9.89
C ASN A 10 -26.68 0.70 9.89
N SER A 11 -25.67 -0.18 9.98
CA SER A 11 -24.27 0.18 10.07
C SER A 11 -23.91 0.95 8.80
N VAL A 12 -23.72 2.26 8.95
CA VAL A 12 -23.54 3.20 7.84
C VAL A 12 -22.12 3.07 7.31
N SER A 13 -21.95 2.87 6.01
CA SER A 13 -20.64 2.92 5.35
C SER A 13 -20.08 4.33 5.35
N PHE A 14 -18.77 4.47 5.51
CA PHE A 14 -18.06 5.75 5.43
C PHE A 14 -17.25 5.84 4.14
N ILE A 15 -17.29 6.99 3.46
CA ILE A 15 -16.49 7.26 2.26
C ILE A 15 -15.31 8.12 2.67
N TYR A 16 -14.10 7.57 2.63
CA TYR A 16 -12.87 8.30 2.98
C TYR A 16 -12.38 9.19 1.82
N ALA A 17 -12.34 8.61 0.63
CA ALA A 17 -12.01 9.27 -0.63
C ALA A 17 -13.01 8.76 -1.70
N PRO A 18 -13.14 9.41 -2.87
CA PRO A 18 -14.19 9.08 -3.85
C PRO A 18 -14.34 7.59 -4.19
N ASN A 19 -13.26 6.80 -4.08
CA ASN A 19 -13.27 5.35 -4.30
C ASN A 19 -12.75 4.50 -3.13
N ILE A 20 -12.53 5.07 -1.95
CA ILE A 20 -12.09 4.33 -0.77
C ILE A 20 -13.21 4.40 0.27
N ILE A 21 -13.83 3.26 0.54
CA ILE A 21 -15.01 3.13 1.39
C ILE A 21 -14.71 2.16 2.53
N VAL A 22 -15.10 2.50 3.75
CA VAL A 22 -15.09 1.58 4.90
C VAL A 22 -16.51 1.08 5.15
N ALA A 23 -16.74 -0.22 5.03
CA ALA A 23 -18.08 -0.81 5.07
C ALA A 23 -18.12 -2.10 5.91
N PRO A 24 -19.31 -2.55 6.37
CA PRO A 24 -19.44 -3.69 7.30
C PRO A 24 -18.93 -5.03 6.77
N GLY A 25 -18.68 -5.17 5.46
CA GLY A 25 -18.29 -6.45 4.88
C GLY A 25 -19.44 -7.45 4.76
N THR A 26 -19.05 -8.69 4.49
CA THR A 26 -19.96 -9.85 4.52
C THR A 26 -19.92 -10.61 5.84
N LYS A 27 -18.94 -10.30 6.70
CA LYS A 27 -18.70 -10.97 7.97
C LYS A 27 -19.18 -10.07 9.12
N TYR A 28 -19.87 -10.66 10.09
CA TYR A 28 -20.34 -9.92 11.25
C TYR A 28 -19.19 -9.59 12.21
N VAL A 29 -19.19 -8.37 12.75
CA VAL A 29 -18.27 -7.90 13.79
C VAL A 29 -19.06 -7.07 14.80
N ASP A 30 -18.82 -7.34 16.09
CA ASP A 30 -19.61 -6.78 17.20
C ASP A 30 -19.51 -5.25 17.32
N ASP A 31 -18.35 -4.66 16.97
CA ASP A 31 -18.08 -3.23 17.12
C ASP A 31 -17.53 -2.64 15.81
N PHE A 32 -18.41 -2.52 14.82
CA PHE A 32 -18.06 -1.93 13.53
C PHE A 32 -17.72 -0.44 13.62
N GLU A 33 -18.33 0.29 14.57
CA GLU A 33 -18.07 1.73 14.74
C GLU A 33 -16.63 2.00 15.22
N ASP A 34 -16.13 1.24 16.21
CA ASP A 34 -14.72 1.31 16.62
C ASP A 34 -13.77 0.95 15.46
N PHE A 35 -14.10 -0.11 14.70
CA PHE A 35 -13.33 -0.49 13.51
C PHE A 35 -13.25 0.68 12.51
N GLN A 36 -14.38 1.31 12.17
CA GLN A 36 -14.42 2.44 11.23
C GLN A 36 -13.55 3.61 11.70
N LYS A 37 -13.67 4.01 12.96
CA LYS A 37 -12.90 5.13 13.53
C LYS A 37 -11.39 4.88 13.44
N ARG A 38 -10.97 3.65 13.75
CA ARG A 38 -9.55 3.26 13.68
C ARG A 38 -9.04 3.22 12.25
N VAL A 39 -9.79 2.61 11.32
CA VAL A 39 -9.41 2.61 9.90
C VAL A 39 -9.30 4.04 9.37
N LEU A 40 -10.20 4.95 9.75
CA LEU A 40 -10.05 6.36 9.35
C LEU A 40 -8.74 6.95 9.87
N SER A 41 -8.47 6.79 11.17
CA SER A 41 -7.23 7.32 11.77
C SER A 41 -6.00 6.80 11.04
N LEU A 42 -5.97 5.51 10.71
CA LEU A 42 -4.86 4.89 9.99
C LEU A 42 -4.73 5.41 8.56
N LEU A 43 -5.83 5.60 7.83
CA LEU A 43 -5.79 6.19 6.48
C LEU A 43 -5.30 7.64 6.51
N ALA A 44 -5.71 8.40 7.52
CA ALA A 44 -5.22 9.76 7.75
C ALA A 44 -3.72 9.76 8.06
N ASP A 45 -3.24 8.83 8.91
CA ASP A 45 -1.82 8.67 9.23
C ASP A 45 -1.00 8.29 8.00
N ILE A 46 -1.49 7.37 7.16
CA ILE A 46 -0.84 6.97 5.92
C ILE A 46 -0.66 8.18 4.99
N MET A 47 -1.72 8.97 4.82
CA MET A 47 -1.71 10.15 3.97
C MET A 47 -0.80 11.27 4.52
N LYS A 48 -0.77 11.45 5.84
CA LYS A 48 0.04 12.47 6.54
C LYS A 48 1.53 12.15 6.54
N ALA A 49 1.86 10.87 6.65
CA ALA A 49 3.22 10.46 6.94
C ALA A 49 4.19 10.81 5.82
N ASN A 50 3.78 10.61 4.56
CA ASN A 50 4.68 10.75 3.43
C ASN A 50 4.03 10.74 2.02
N TRP A 51 4.86 10.99 1.00
CA TRP A 51 4.46 11.05 -0.40
C TRP A 51 3.90 9.73 -0.91
N THR A 52 4.50 8.60 -0.50
CA THR A 52 4.08 7.27 -0.95
C THR A 52 2.65 6.95 -0.54
N GLY A 53 2.31 7.16 0.73
CA GLY A 53 0.96 6.95 1.25
C GLY A 53 -0.06 7.90 0.62
N LEU A 54 0.28 9.18 0.51
CA LEU A 54 -0.53 10.19 -0.19
C LEU A 54 -0.82 9.78 -1.64
N GLY A 55 0.21 9.37 -2.39
CA GLY A 55 0.10 9.00 -3.79
C GLY A 55 -0.84 7.83 -4.02
N ILE A 56 -0.73 6.78 -3.20
CA ILE A 56 -1.63 5.61 -3.28
C ILE A 56 -3.09 6.02 -3.05
N ILE A 57 -3.37 6.77 -1.98
CA ILE A 57 -4.75 7.20 -1.65
C ILE A 57 -5.33 8.09 -2.75
N ASN A 58 -4.56 9.08 -3.22
CA ASN A 58 -5.01 10.00 -4.27
C ASN A 58 -5.29 9.27 -5.59
N LEU A 59 -4.35 8.43 -6.04
CA LEU A 59 -4.49 7.75 -7.32
C LEU A 59 -5.66 6.75 -7.30
N ILE A 60 -5.86 6.00 -6.22
CA ILE A 60 -7.07 5.17 -6.06
C ILE A 60 -8.33 6.04 -6.10
N GLY A 61 -8.33 7.16 -5.38
CA GLY A 61 -9.43 8.12 -5.35
C GLY A 61 -9.78 8.73 -6.72
N GLN A 62 -8.85 8.71 -7.68
CA GLN A 62 -9.06 9.21 -9.04
C GLN A 62 -9.47 8.11 -10.04
N THR A 63 -9.31 6.82 -9.71
CA THR A 63 -9.71 5.73 -10.62
C THR A 63 -11.23 5.68 -10.82
N SER A 64 -11.72 5.33 -12.01
CA SER A 64 -13.18 5.23 -12.26
C SER A 64 -13.72 3.80 -12.26
N ASN A 65 -12.83 2.80 -12.19
CA ASN A 65 -13.17 1.42 -12.61
C ASN A 65 -13.84 0.59 -11.52
N LYS A 66 -13.29 0.60 -10.32
CA LYS A 66 -13.78 -0.17 -9.17
C LYS A 66 -13.70 0.71 -7.93
N LYS A 67 -14.45 0.34 -6.90
CA LYS A 67 -14.28 0.92 -5.55
C LYS A 67 -13.36 0.01 -4.75
N VAL A 68 -12.57 0.58 -3.85
CA VAL A 68 -11.84 -0.13 -2.80
C VAL A 68 -12.68 -0.10 -1.54
N ILE A 69 -13.07 -1.28 -1.05
CA ILE A 69 -13.91 -1.42 0.13
C ILE A 69 -13.10 -2.08 1.24
N ILE A 70 -12.77 -1.34 2.29
CA ILE A 70 -12.13 -1.87 3.49
C ILE A 70 -13.21 -2.40 4.42
N THR A 71 -13.10 -3.67 4.79
CA THR A 71 -14.10 -4.38 5.58
C THR A 71 -13.46 -5.07 6.77
N PRO A 72 -14.21 -5.25 7.88
CA PRO A 72 -13.67 -5.96 9.03
C PRO A 72 -13.66 -7.47 8.77
N ASP A 73 -12.60 -8.13 9.23
CA ASP A 73 -12.50 -9.59 9.25
C ASP A 73 -12.37 -10.09 10.70
N PRO A 74 -13.26 -10.97 11.18
CA PRO A 74 -13.11 -11.60 12.49
C PRO A 74 -11.96 -12.62 12.53
N ILE A 75 -11.41 -13.05 11.38
CA ILE A 75 -10.30 -14.00 11.33
C ILE A 75 -9.01 -13.27 11.70
N ASN A 76 -8.34 -13.75 12.76
CA ASN A 76 -7.07 -13.22 13.21
C ASN A 76 -5.99 -13.36 12.14
N GLY A 77 -5.27 -12.27 11.90
CA GLY A 77 -4.12 -12.28 11.01
C GLY A 77 -4.43 -12.14 9.53
N ASN A 78 -5.71 -12.06 9.15
CA ASN A 78 -6.11 -11.91 7.75
C ASN A 78 -6.03 -10.44 7.30
N ALA A 79 -5.34 -10.21 6.18
CA ALA A 79 -5.41 -9.00 5.37
C ALA A 79 -5.06 -9.43 3.94
N CYS A 80 -5.93 -9.17 2.98
CA CYS A 80 -5.71 -9.54 1.58
C CYS A 80 -6.66 -8.77 0.68
N ALA A 81 -6.14 -7.89 -0.18
CA ALA A 81 -6.94 -7.29 -1.24
C ALA A 81 -7.38 -8.36 -2.26
N GLU A 82 -8.68 -8.40 -2.55
CA GLU A 82 -9.26 -9.35 -3.49
C GLU A 82 -10.32 -8.72 -4.39
N ASP A 83 -10.36 -9.16 -5.65
CA ASP A 83 -11.44 -8.81 -6.57
C ASP A 83 -12.74 -9.47 -6.14
N ARG A 84 -13.77 -8.67 -5.88
CA ARG A 84 -15.03 -9.21 -5.36
C ARG A 84 -16.26 -8.59 -6.01
N ARG A 85 -17.22 -9.47 -6.28
CA ARG A 85 -18.57 -9.08 -6.66
C ARG A 85 -19.48 -9.18 -5.43
N ASN A 86 -19.97 -8.04 -4.97
CA ASN A 86 -20.89 -7.95 -3.84
C ASN A 86 -22.22 -7.34 -4.30
N PRO A 87 -23.40 -7.89 -3.94
CA PRO A 87 -24.70 -7.32 -4.30
C PRO A 87 -24.87 -5.84 -3.90
N SER A 88 -24.28 -5.42 -2.79
CA SER A 88 -24.42 -4.08 -2.22
C SER A 88 -23.51 -3.04 -2.87
N TRP A 89 -22.38 -3.45 -3.45
CA TRP A 89 -21.37 -2.50 -3.99
C TRP A 89 -20.98 -2.76 -5.45
N GLY A 90 -21.53 -3.80 -6.07
CA GLY A 90 -21.22 -4.18 -7.45
C GLY A 90 -19.86 -4.88 -7.57
N ASN A 91 -19.09 -4.50 -8.59
CA ASN A 91 -17.72 -4.97 -8.80
C ASN A 91 -16.76 -4.04 -8.06
N ALA A 92 -16.04 -4.57 -7.08
CA ALA A 92 -15.17 -3.82 -6.20
C ALA A 92 -13.92 -4.63 -5.84
N ILE A 93 -12.91 -3.97 -5.31
CA ILE A 93 -11.79 -4.62 -4.63
C ILE A 93 -12.11 -4.57 -3.15
N GLU A 94 -12.28 -5.72 -2.51
CA GLU A 94 -12.45 -5.78 -1.06
C GLU A 94 -11.08 -5.94 -0.40
N ILE A 95 -10.87 -5.20 0.68
CA ILE A 95 -9.76 -5.39 1.60
C ILE A 95 -10.35 -5.80 2.95
N PRO A 96 -10.60 -7.10 3.17
CA PRO A 96 -10.88 -7.64 4.50
C PRO A 96 -9.65 -7.46 5.40
N ILE A 97 -9.81 -6.82 6.56
CA ILE A 97 -8.72 -6.60 7.53
C ILE A 97 -9.14 -7.10 8.90
N SER A 98 -8.28 -7.91 9.50
CA SER A 98 -8.46 -8.39 10.87
C SER A 98 -8.68 -7.24 11.85
N VAL A 99 -9.74 -7.34 12.65
CA VAL A 99 -10.06 -6.34 13.68
C VAL A 99 -8.91 -6.20 14.69
N GLU A 100 -8.22 -7.29 15.00
CA GLU A 100 -7.03 -7.29 15.89
C GLU A 100 -5.86 -6.48 15.32
N TYR A 101 -5.67 -6.49 13.99
CA TYR A 101 -4.65 -5.64 13.37
C TYR A 101 -5.02 -4.18 13.54
N VAL A 102 -6.26 -3.81 13.23
CA VAL A 102 -6.71 -2.42 13.36
C VAL A 102 -6.66 -1.92 14.81
N LYS A 103 -6.84 -2.82 15.80
CA LYS A 103 -6.65 -2.52 17.22
C LYS A 103 -5.20 -2.41 17.67
N GLY A 104 -4.23 -2.84 16.85
CA GLY A 104 -2.82 -2.87 17.20
C GLY A 104 -2.46 -3.89 18.27
N THR A 105 -3.33 -4.88 18.51
CA THR A 105 -3.11 -6.00 19.44
C THR A 105 -2.36 -7.16 18.79
N GLY A 106 -2.19 -7.12 17.46
CA GLY A 106 -1.40 -8.08 16.69
C GLY A 106 0.12 -8.05 16.97
N LYS A 107 0.83 -8.95 16.30
CA LYS A 107 2.29 -9.06 16.39
C LYS A 107 2.99 -7.76 15.94
N LYS A 108 4.02 -7.36 16.68
CA LYS A 108 4.84 -6.17 16.37
C LYS A 108 6.11 -6.57 15.61
N SER A 109 5.95 -6.94 14.34
CA SER A 109 7.05 -7.18 13.40
C SER A 109 7.12 -6.07 12.34
N PRO A 110 8.25 -5.91 11.62
CA PRO A 110 8.36 -4.95 10.53
C PRO A 110 7.33 -5.20 9.43
N GLY A 111 6.55 -4.18 9.09
CA GLY A 111 5.47 -4.27 8.10
C GLY A 111 4.18 -4.88 8.64
N PHE A 112 4.03 -4.96 9.97
CA PHE A 112 2.83 -5.47 10.66
C PHE A 112 2.20 -4.42 11.57
N MET A 113 2.66 -3.16 11.55
CA MET A 113 1.87 -2.08 12.16
C MET A 113 0.58 -1.88 11.35
N PRO A 114 -0.51 -1.42 11.99
CA PRO A 114 -1.83 -1.41 11.33
C PRO A 114 -1.87 -0.55 10.07
N ASP A 115 -1.16 0.57 10.06
CA ASP A 115 -0.98 1.45 8.92
C ASP A 115 -0.10 0.82 7.83
N GLU A 116 0.96 0.10 8.21
CA GLU A 116 1.84 -0.62 7.29
C GLU A 116 1.06 -1.73 6.55
N ILE A 117 0.17 -2.45 7.24
CA ILE A 117 -0.71 -3.48 6.66
C ILE A 117 -1.74 -2.83 5.72
N ILE A 118 -2.45 -1.79 6.17
CA ILE A 118 -3.44 -1.11 5.32
C ILE A 118 -2.78 -0.56 4.06
N LEU A 119 -1.60 0.06 4.16
CA LEU A 119 -0.89 0.56 2.99
C LEU A 119 -0.50 -0.58 2.03
N HIS A 120 0.00 -1.70 2.56
CA HIS A 120 0.35 -2.87 1.76
C HIS A 120 -0.84 -3.35 0.92
N GLU A 121 -2.02 -3.48 1.53
CA GLU A 121 -3.23 -3.90 0.82
C GLU A 121 -3.75 -2.84 -0.15
N LEU A 122 -3.62 -1.54 0.18
CA LEU A 122 -3.97 -0.46 -0.75
C LEU A 122 -3.07 -0.47 -1.99
N ILE A 123 -1.79 -0.84 -1.87
CA ILE A 123 -0.90 -0.99 -3.01
C ILE A 123 -1.38 -2.14 -3.90
N HIS A 124 -1.79 -3.28 -3.32
CA HIS A 124 -2.41 -4.35 -4.09
C HIS A 124 -3.68 -3.88 -4.81
N ALA A 125 -4.57 -3.18 -4.12
CA ALA A 125 -5.78 -2.64 -4.73
C ALA A 125 -5.47 -1.66 -5.88
N TYR A 126 -4.47 -0.79 -5.73
CA TYR A 126 -4.01 0.10 -6.79
C TYR A 126 -3.59 -0.67 -8.05
N PHE A 127 -2.79 -1.72 -7.91
CA PHE A 127 -2.35 -2.52 -9.06
C PHE A 127 -3.48 -3.34 -9.70
N MET A 128 -4.45 -3.81 -8.90
CA MET A 128 -5.67 -4.46 -9.41
C MET A 128 -6.51 -3.51 -10.28
N HIS A 129 -6.59 -2.23 -9.93
CA HIS A 129 -7.29 -1.23 -10.76
C HIS A 129 -6.68 -1.05 -12.15
N HIS A 130 -5.35 -1.12 -12.24
CA HIS A 130 -4.60 -0.80 -13.44
C HIS A 130 -4.34 -2.04 -14.32
N GLY A 131 -4.91 -3.20 -13.96
CA GLY A 131 -4.71 -4.46 -14.68
C GLY A 131 -3.23 -4.88 -14.73
N ALA A 132 -2.46 -4.48 -13.72
CA ALA A 132 -1.05 -4.75 -13.65
C ALA A 132 -0.79 -6.26 -13.49
N LYS A 133 0.42 -6.71 -13.86
CA LYS A 133 0.81 -8.13 -13.84
C LYS A 133 1.10 -8.61 -12.41
N GLN A 134 0.14 -8.49 -11.50
CA GLN A 134 0.31 -8.83 -10.09
C GLN A 134 0.73 -10.28 -9.90
N ASP A 135 0.11 -11.20 -10.65
CA ASP A 135 0.34 -12.64 -10.56
C ASP A 135 1.56 -13.13 -11.34
N MET A 136 2.39 -12.21 -11.87
CA MET A 136 3.62 -12.61 -12.54
C MET A 136 4.54 -13.29 -11.53
N ALA A 137 4.64 -14.61 -11.64
CA ALA A 137 5.50 -15.43 -10.81
C ALA A 137 6.95 -14.95 -10.92
N LEU A 138 7.58 -14.73 -9.76
CA LEU A 138 8.97 -14.30 -9.67
C LEU A 138 9.85 -15.45 -9.23
N PHE A 139 11.00 -15.58 -9.88
CA PHE A 139 12.10 -16.36 -9.33
C PHE A 139 12.96 -15.42 -8.47
N VAL A 140 12.84 -15.55 -7.15
CA VAL A 140 13.48 -14.64 -6.20
C VAL A 140 14.71 -15.26 -5.56
N PRO A 141 15.72 -14.45 -5.18
CA PRO A 141 16.91 -14.96 -4.50
C PRO A 141 16.54 -15.71 -3.21
N PRO A 142 17.34 -16.70 -2.80
CA PRO A 142 17.18 -17.34 -1.50
C PRO A 142 17.08 -16.27 -0.40
N ASN A 143 16.15 -16.46 0.54
CA ASN A 143 15.78 -15.55 1.63
C ASN A 143 14.76 -14.46 1.29
N PHE A 144 14.39 -14.24 0.04
CA PHE A 144 13.20 -13.45 -0.27
C PHE A 144 12.01 -14.37 -0.49
N TYR A 145 10.86 -14.01 0.06
CA TYR A 145 9.62 -14.78 -0.10
C TYR A 145 8.48 -13.89 -0.59
N TYR A 146 8.70 -13.06 -1.62
CA TYR A 146 7.60 -12.61 -2.47
C TYR A 146 7.56 -13.50 -3.70
N HIS A 147 6.41 -14.13 -3.96
CA HIS A 147 6.28 -15.08 -5.06
C HIS A 147 5.77 -14.44 -6.35
N THR A 148 5.30 -13.20 -6.26
CA THR A 148 4.68 -12.48 -7.36
C THR A 148 5.19 -11.04 -7.43
N PHE A 149 4.98 -10.41 -8.59
CA PHE A 149 5.33 -9.00 -8.77
C PHE A 149 4.49 -8.06 -7.89
N GLY A 150 3.20 -8.38 -7.71
CA GLY A 150 2.33 -7.62 -6.80
C GLY A 150 2.89 -7.56 -5.38
N GLU A 151 3.28 -8.73 -4.84
CA GLU A 151 3.90 -8.84 -3.51
C GLU A 151 5.22 -8.09 -3.42
N PHE A 152 6.08 -8.19 -4.44
CA PHE A 152 7.31 -7.41 -4.49
C PHE A 152 7.04 -5.91 -4.40
N ALA A 153 6.12 -5.40 -5.22
CA ALA A 153 5.77 -3.98 -5.26
C ALA A 153 5.16 -3.51 -3.92
N ALA A 154 4.24 -4.29 -3.35
CA ALA A 154 3.60 -4.00 -2.07
C ALA A 154 4.62 -3.96 -0.93
N ILE A 155 5.54 -4.92 -0.84
CA ILE A 155 6.62 -4.92 0.17
C ILE A 155 7.57 -3.75 -0.03
N LEU A 156 8.04 -3.52 -1.27
CA LEU A 156 8.99 -2.44 -1.56
C LEU A 156 8.43 -1.07 -1.19
N LEU A 157 7.22 -0.75 -1.65
CA LEU A 157 6.61 0.55 -1.38
C LEU A 157 6.23 0.72 0.09
N THR A 158 5.83 -0.36 0.78
CA THR A 158 5.61 -0.33 2.23
C THR A 158 6.91 -0.07 2.99
N ASN A 159 8.04 -0.69 2.59
CA ASN A 159 9.35 -0.41 3.20
C ASN A 159 9.81 1.04 2.99
N ILE A 160 9.55 1.60 1.81
CA ILE A 160 9.84 3.01 1.51
C ILE A 160 9.03 3.92 2.44
N TYR A 161 7.73 3.64 2.60
CA TYR A 161 6.85 4.33 3.56
C TYR A 161 7.36 4.20 5.00
N MET A 162 7.72 2.98 5.42
CA MET A 162 8.26 2.72 6.76
C MET A 162 9.55 3.50 7.01
N SER A 163 10.46 3.51 6.04
CA SER A 163 11.73 4.24 6.15
C SER A 163 11.52 5.75 6.23
N ALA A 164 10.56 6.30 5.49
CA ALA A 164 10.17 7.71 5.60
C ALA A 164 9.62 8.06 6.98
N LYS A 165 8.95 7.11 7.65
CA LYS A 165 8.53 7.23 9.06
C LYS A 165 9.66 7.00 10.07
N GLY A 166 10.91 6.87 9.61
CA GLY A 166 12.08 6.67 10.45
C GLY A 166 12.29 5.23 10.94
N ARG A 167 11.52 4.26 10.44
CA ARG A 167 11.70 2.84 10.80
C ARG A 167 13.03 2.35 10.22
N GLN A 168 13.84 1.73 11.06
CA GLN A 168 15.15 1.19 10.68
C GLN A 168 15.10 -0.29 10.30
N VAL A 169 14.12 -1.01 10.82
CA VAL A 169 13.92 -2.44 10.54
C VAL A 169 12.82 -2.55 9.50
N LEU A 170 13.16 -3.11 8.35
CA LEU A 170 12.30 -3.21 7.16
C LEU A 170 11.94 -4.66 6.87
N ARG A 171 10.81 -4.87 6.19
CA ARG A 171 10.26 -6.20 5.88
C ARG A 171 10.96 -6.78 4.65
N ARG A 172 11.44 -8.01 4.76
CA ARG A 172 12.06 -8.73 3.63
C ARG A 172 11.03 -9.50 2.81
N ASP A 173 10.00 -10.02 3.47
CA ASP A 173 9.07 -10.99 2.90
C ASP A 173 7.69 -10.94 3.57
N HIS A 174 6.74 -11.71 3.08
CA HIS A 174 5.38 -11.73 3.62
C HIS A 174 5.25 -12.42 5.00
N THR A 175 6.29 -13.07 5.54
CA THR A 175 6.19 -13.99 6.69
C THR A 175 6.87 -13.53 7.99
N GLU A 176 7.20 -12.23 8.10
CA GLU A 176 7.89 -11.57 9.24
C GLU A 176 9.42 -11.44 9.10
N GLY A 177 10.00 -11.86 7.96
CA GLY A 177 11.43 -11.70 7.72
C GLY A 177 11.86 -10.23 7.63
N GLN A 178 13.10 -9.96 8.03
CA GLN A 178 13.66 -8.61 8.09
C GLN A 178 14.78 -8.44 7.07
N LEU A 179 14.85 -7.26 6.45
CA LEU A 179 16.01 -6.89 5.66
C LEU A 179 17.21 -6.74 6.59
N THR A 180 18.34 -7.33 6.20
CA THR A 180 19.58 -7.30 6.98
C THR A 180 20.76 -7.01 6.05
N GLY A 181 21.86 -6.50 6.64
CA GLY A 181 23.11 -6.26 5.92
C GLY A 181 22.97 -5.28 4.76
N MET A 182 23.58 -5.61 3.62
CA MET A 182 23.53 -4.76 2.42
C MET A 182 22.11 -4.57 1.87
N CYS A 183 21.21 -5.54 2.06
CA CYS A 183 19.86 -5.48 1.52
C CYS A 183 18.96 -4.43 2.20
N SER A 184 19.37 -3.86 3.34
CA SER A 184 18.67 -2.74 3.99
C SER A 184 19.07 -1.36 3.45
N HIS A 185 19.93 -1.31 2.42
CA HIS A 185 20.40 -0.09 1.77
C HIS A 185 20.00 -0.09 0.29
N ASP A 186 19.82 1.10 -0.29
CA ASP A 186 19.35 1.27 -1.67
C ASP A 186 20.18 0.48 -2.69
N GLU A 187 21.48 0.76 -2.73
CA GLU A 187 22.40 0.12 -3.66
C GLU A 187 22.46 -1.39 -3.45
N GLY A 188 22.60 -1.85 -2.21
CA GLY A 188 22.68 -3.28 -1.91
C GLY A 188 21.38 -4.03 -2.21
N PHE A 189 20.22 -3.40 -2.04
CA PHE A 189 18.93 -3.94 -2.43
C PHE A 189 18.78 -4.09 -3.94
N LEU A 190 19.28 -3.11 -4.72
CA LEU A 190 19.24 -3.15 -6.18
C LEU A 190 20.22 -4.17 -6.76
N ILE A 191 21.45 -4.10 -6.28
CA ILE A 191 22.58 -4.77 -6.89
C ILE A 191 22.52 -6.26 -6.64
N LEU A 192 21.96 -6.71 -5.51
CA LEU A 192 21.82 -8.12 -5.09
C LEU A 192 22.68 -9.05 -5.95
N HIS A 193 23.99 -8.86 -5.83
CA HIS A 193 24.93 -9.81 -6.37
C HIS A 193 24.75 -11.01 -5.44
N ALA A 194 23.87 -11.93 -5.81
CA ALA A 194 23.94 -13.27 -5.29
C ALA A 194 25.37 -13.70 -5.60
N ASP A 195 26.25 -13.72 -4.59
CA ASP A 195 27.56 -14.33 -4.76
C ASP A 195 27.26 -15.75 -5.27
N PRO A 196 27.66 -16.07 -6.51
CA PRO A 196 27.33 -17.36 -7.10
C PRO A 196 27.90 -18.52 -6.26
N ASN A 197 28.91 -18.26 -5.43
CA ASN A 197 29.50 -19.22 -4.51
C ASN A 197 28.77 -19.33 -3.16
N GLN A 198 28.03 -18.29 -2.74
CA GLN A 198 27.27 -18.31 -1.48
C GLN A 198 25.93 -19.01 -1.62
N PHE A 199 25.34 -19.01 -2.82
CA PHE A 199 23.97 -19.49 -3.04
C PHE A 199 23.85 -20.71 -3.98
N GLY A 200 24.96 -21.24 -4.50
CA GLY A 200 25.00 -22.56 -5.16
C GLY A 200 24.21 -22.68 -6.47
N TYR A 201 23.73 -21.57 -7.04
CA TYR A 201 22.99 -21.52 -8.29
C TYR A 201 23.48 -20.37 -9.18
N PRO A 202 23.47 -20.52 -10.52
CA PRO A 202 23.89 -19.49 -11.48
C PRO A 202 22.90 -18.30 -11.62
N TYR A 203 22.14 -17.95 -10.58
CA TYR A 203 21.10 -16.92 -10.67
C TYR A 203 21.67 -15.49 -10.59
N SER A 204 21.96 -14.95 -11.77
CA SER A 204 22.05 -13.51 -12.05
C SER A 204 20.79 -12.94 -12.72
N GLN A 205 19.68 -13.69 -12.77
CA GLN A 205 18.66 -13.41 -13.79
C GLN A 205 17.54 -12.44 -13.41
N PHE A 206 17.43 -11.99 -12.15
CA PHE A 206 16.44 -10.97 -11.76
C PHE A 206 16.97 -10.02 -10.69
N PRO A 207 17.86 -9.07 -11.04
CA PRO A 207 18.17 -7.98 -10.13
C PRO A 207 16.88 -7.21 -9.82
N HIS A 208 16.73 -6.74 -8.58
CA HIS A 208 15.60 -5.89 -8.20
C HIS A 208 15.49 -4.65 -9.08
N GLU A 209 16.59 -4.23 -9.71
CA GLU A 209 16.62 -3.25 -10.79
C GLU A 209 15.56 -3.51 -11.87
N LYS A 210 15.44 -4.75 -12.38
CA LYS A 210 14.45 -5.10 -13.41
C LYS A 210 13.03 -5.05 -12.87
N LEU A 211 12.82 -5.44 -11.62
CA LEU A 211 11.51 -5.36 -10.98
C LEU A 211 11.11 -3.89 -10.75
N ILE A 212 12.05 -3.02 -10.39
CA ILE A 212 11.81 -1.58 -10.26
C ILE A 212 11.57 -0.94 -11.62
N TRP A 213 12.26 -1.36 -12.68
CA TRP A 213 11.92 -0.96 -14.04
C TRP A 213 10.47 -1.33 -14.37
N ASN A 214 10.07 -2.59 -14.15
CA ASN A 214 8.69 -3.02 -14.38
C ASN A 214 7.67 -2.24 -13.53
N LEU A 215 8.07 -1.82 -12.33
CA LEU A 215 7.27 -0.97 -11.45
C LEU A 215 7.11 0.44 -12.03
N THR A 216 8.17 1.03 -12.58
CA THR A 216 8.11 2.34 -13.26
C THR A 216 7.24 2.30 -14.52
N GLU A 217 7.21 1.18 -15.25
CA GLU A 217 6.35 1.02 -16.43
C GLU A 217 4.87 0.82 -16.06
N GLN A 218 4.60 0.08 -14.99
CA GLN A 218 3.23 -0.25 -14.59
C GLN A 218 2.55 0.83 -13.74
N ALA A 219 3.32 1.68 -13.06
CA ALA A 219 2.81 2.73 -12.18
C ALA A 219 3.59 4.05 -12.32
N PRO A 220 3.74 4.60 -13.54
CA PRO A 220 4.60 5.76 -13.77
C PRO A 220 4.16 6.98 -12.95
N GLU A 221 2.86 7.25 -12.85
CA GLU A 221 2.33 8.37 -12.07
C GLU A 221 2.68 8.25 -10.58
N LEU A 222 2.45 7.08 -9.98
CA LEU A 222 2.80 6.81 -8.59
C LEU A 222 4.30 7.00 -8.35
N ILE A 223 5.12 6.42 -9.23
CA ILE A 223 6.57 6.41 -9.03
C ILE A 223 7.19 7.80 -9.23
N PHE A 224 6.82 8.49 -10.31
CA PHE A 224 7.43 9.78 -10.66
C PHE A 224 6.84 10.96 -9.89
N ASN A 225 5.57 10.93 -9.47
CA ASN A 225 4.97 12.06 -8.73
C ASN A 225 5.09 11.93 -7.22
N TYR A 226 5.25 10.72 -6.69
CA TYR A 226 5.16 10.48 -5.26
C TYR A 226 6.39 9.75 -4.74
N VAL A 227 6.58 8.47 -5.11
CA VAL A 227 7.58 7.60 -4.48
C VAL A 227 9.01 8.13 -4.64
N ARG A 228 9.36 8.71 -5.78
CA ARG A 228 10.72 9.26 -5.98
C ARG A 228 11.05 10.44 -5.06
N HIS A 229 10.04 11.15 -4.58
CA HIS A 229 10.18 12.33 -3.72
C HIS A 229 10.28 11.96 -2.24
N GLU A 230 10.15 10.68 -1.92
CA GLU A 230 10.16 10.19 -0.55
C GLU A 230 11.52 10.37 0.12
N ASN A 231 11.51 10.88 1.36
CA ASN A 231 12.72 11.26 2.11
C ASN A 231 13.15 10.22 3.16
N GLY A 232 13.00 8.93 2.86
CA GLY A 232 13.52 7.84 3.67
C GLY A 232 15.01 7.55 3.48
N VAL A 233 15.60 6.84 4.44
CA VAL A 233 16.96 6.26 4.35
C VAL A 233 17.00 5.11 3.33
N PHE A 234 15.87 4.44 3.14
CA PHE A 234 15.65 3.39 2.16
C PHE A 234 14.64 3.86 1.11
N ASN A 235 15.13 4.18 -0.08
CA ASN A 235 14.36 4.41 -1.29
C ASN A 235 15.12 3.92 -2.54
N PRO A 236 15.16 2.60 -2.79
CA PRO A 236 15.84 2.02 -3.95
C PRO A 236 15.28 2.51 -5.29
N VAL A 237 14.00 2.92 -5.33
CA VAL A 237 13.36 3.49 -6.52
C VAL A 237 13.98 4.85 -6.87
N ARG A 238 14.09 5.75 -5.89
CA ARG A 238 14.76 7.06 -6.06
C ARG A 238 16.21 6.88 -6.46
N TYR A 239 16.94 5.98 -5.77
CA TYR A 239 18.32 5.68 -6.12
C TYR A 239 18.43 5.20 -7.57
N TYR A 240 17.64 4.19 -7.96
CA TYR A 240 17.62 3.67 -9.32
C TYR A 240 17.41 4.77 -10.35
N LEU A 241 16.36 5.58 -10.20
CA LEU A 241 16.04 6.67 -11.13
C LEU A 241 17.17 7.70 -11.21
N ASN A 242 17.85 8.01 -10.11
CA ASN A 242 18.96 8.97 -10.10
C ASN A 242 20.24 8.42 -10.75
N THR A 243 20.38 7.10 -10.87
CA THR A 243 21.53 6.45 -11.53
C THR A 243 21.31 6.19 -13.02
N LEU A 244 20.09 6.33 -13.52
CA LEU A 244 19.79 6.10 -14.93
C LEU A 244 20.37 7.22 -15.81
N PRO A 245 20.94 6.89 -16.99
CA PRO A 245 21.27 7.90 -18.00
C PRO A 245 20.02 8.68 -18.42
N GLU A 246 20.14 10.01 -18.61
CA GLU A 246 19.01 10.88 -18.97
C GLU A 246 18.22 10.41 -20.20
N ARG A 247 18.89 9.72 -21.14
CA ARG A 247 18.21 9.10 -22.28
C ARG A 247 17.18 8.06 -21.84
N ARG A 248 17.54 7.14 -20.94
CA ARG A 248 16.62 6.12 -20.41
C ARG A 248 15.52 6.75 -19.55
N LEU A 249 15.84 7.78 -18.77
CA LEU A 249 14.83 8.51 -18.01
C LEU A 249 13.74 9.11 -18.90
N ARG A 250 14.10 9.61 -20.09
CA ARG A 250 13.12 10.11 -21.07
C ARG A 250 12.23 9.03 -21.66
N GLU A 251 12.71 7.79 -21.74
CA GLU A 251 11.91 6.64 -22.21
C GLU A 251 10.86 6.22 -21.17
N LEU A 252 11.17 6.39 -19.88
CA LEU A 252 10.29 6.05 -18.76
C LEU A 252 9.29 7.16 -18.39
N ARG A 253 9.59 8.42 -18.73
CA ARG A 253 8.65 9.50 -18.46
C ARG A 253 7.41 9.33 -19.34
N PRO A 254 6.20 9.54 -18.79
CA PRO A 254 4.97 9.52 -19.57
C PRO A 254 5.08 10.47 -20.77
N ARG A 255 4.49 10.06 -21.90
CA ARG A 255 4.61 10.81 -23.17
C ARG A 255 3.89 12.15 -23.03
N SER A 256 4.53 13.21 -23.54
CA SER A 256 4.07 14.60 -23.42
C SER A 256 2.57 14.75 -23.75
N GLY A 257 1.78 15.07 -22.73
CA GLY A 257 0.31 15.16 -22.78
C GLY A 257 -0.30 14.79 -21.42
N GLU A 258 0.32 13.85 -20.71
CA GLU A 258 0.05 13.57 -19.30
C GLU A 258 0.81 14.60 -18.46
N VAL A 259 0.07 15.55 -17.87
CA VAL A 259 0.66 16.60 -17.05
C VAL A 259 1.03 16.01 -15.70
N PHE A 260 2.33 15.99 -15.40
CA PHE A 260 2.77 15.85 -14.02
C PHE A 260 2.27 17.07 -13.25
N HIS A 261 1.30 16.86 -12.36
CA HIS A 261 0.87 17.91 -11.43
C HIS A 261 2.08 18.47 -10.71
N ARG A 262 2.21 19.79 -10.67
CA ARG A 262 3.28 20.42 -9.90
C ARG A 262 3.09 20.04 -8.43
N THR A 263 4.20 19.85 -7.73
CA THR A 263 4.25 19.49 -6.31
C THR A 263 3.30 20.36 -5.48
N ASP A 264 3.26 21.67 -5.78
CA ASP A 264 2.39 22.67 -5.13
C ASP A 264 0.87 22.40 -5.30
N GLU A 265 0.43 21.83 -6.43
CA GLU A 265 -0.98 21.48 -6.67
C GLU A 265 -1.37 20.24 -5.88
N LEU A 266 -0.49 19.23 -5.84
CA LEU A 266 -0.68 18.00 -5.07
C LEU A 266 -0.67 18.28 -3.58
N GLU A 267 0.21 19.18 -3.11
CA GLU A 267 0.22 19.67 -1.73
C GLU A 267 -1.09 20.38 -1.39
N GLY A 268 -1.62 21.19 -2.30
CA GLY A 268 -2.91 21.86 -2.10
C GLY A 268 -4.09 20.91 -1.90
N GLU A 269 -4.19 19.85 -2.72
CA GLU A 269 -5.24 18.83 -2.56
C GLU A 269 -5.02 17.95 -1.34
N ALA A 270 -3.79 17.50 -1.10
CA ALA A 270 -3.42 16.76 0.11
C ALA A 270 -3.82 17.55 1.36
N MET A 271 -3.52 18.85 1.39
CA MET A 271 -3.89 19.73 2.50
C MET A 271 -5.40 19.91 2.65
N LYS A 272 -6.22 19.74 1.60
CA LYS A 272 -7.69 19.72 1.74
C LYS A 272 -8.15 18.44 2.44
N PHE A 273 -7.66 17.28 2.01
CA PHE A 273 -8.00 16.00 2.66
C PHE A 273 -7.49 15.96 4.11
N LEU A 274 -6.32 16.52 4.38
CA LEU A 274 -5.76 16.65 5.73
C LEU A 274 -6.64 17.50 6.64
N ARG A 275 -7.05 18.68 6.19
CA ARG A 275 -7.96 19.55 6.95
C ARG A 275 -9.31 18.89 7.19
N GLU A 276 -9.80 18.12 6.23
CA GLU A 276 -11.06 17.40 6.37
C GLU A 276 -10.94 16.27 7.39
N ALA A 277 -9.84 15.49 7.35
CA ALA A 277 -9.56 14.47 8.36
C ALA A 277 -9.43 15.07 9.76
N GLU A 278 -8.71 16.19 9.91
CA GLU A 278 -8.60 16.93 11.18
C GLU A 278 -9.94 17.50 11.66
N ARG A 279 -10.78 17.98 10.73
CA ARG A 279 -12.13 18.45 11.05
C ARG A 279 -12.98 17.32 11.62
N VAL A 280 -12.99 16.15 10.96
CA VAL A 280 -13.73 14.96 11.39
C VAL A 280 -13.25 14.49 12.77
N GLU A 281 -11.93 14.49 13.01
CA GLU A 281 -11.35 14.17 14.32
C GLU A 281 -11.79 15.15 15.41
N LYS A 282 -11.81 16.45 15.12
CA LYS A 282 -12.11 17.52 16.08
C LYS A 282 -13.59 17.69 16.39
N GLU A 283 -14.46 17.62 15.39
CA GLU A 283 -15.90 17.89 15.54
C GLU A 283 -16.65 16.72 16.19
N GLY A 284 -15.98 15.57 16.32
CA GLY A 284 -16.64 14.35 16.75
C GLY A 284 -17.57 13.82 15.66
N TRP A 285 -17.78 12.52 15.71
CA TRP A 285 -18.46 11.74 14.68
C TRP A 285 -19.97 11.86 14.80
N THR A 286 -20.50 13.05 14.54
CA THR A 286 -21.95 13.28 14.53
C THR A 286 -22.35 14.05 13.29
N LYS A 287 -22.46 13.33 12.16
CA LYS A 287 -23.43 13.55 11.07
C LYS A 287 -23.29 12.49 9.99
#